data_AF-E7MP14-F1
#
_entry.id   AF-E7MP14-F1
#
_cell.length_a   1.000
_cell.length_b   1.000
_cell.length_c   1.000
_cell.angle_alpha   90.00
_cell.angle_beta   90.00
_cell.angle_gamma   90.00
#
_symmetry.space_group_name_H-M   'P 1'
#
loop_
_entity.id
_entity.type
_entity.pdbx_description
1 polymer ?
#
loop_
_entity_poly.entity_id
_entity_poly.type
_entity_poly.pdbx_seq_one_letter_code
_entity_poly.pdbx_strand_id
1 'polypeptide(L)'
;MLNKEKYDLQQIDISTKTKDGKILFFELKIRGKTIHQQSYPYGVFLCEVMEYMLSWLEEEYVPDILTDKEKDYLSAVIKPFREDVECIEKVESYYGENEFIHITMKKDDDYCELPDFENGTMYKGMEANKVYTLKELGL
;
A
#
# COMPACT_ATOMS: atom_id res chain seq x y z
N MET A 1 -13.72 -5.81 0.92
CA MET A 1 -14.14 -4.70 1.79
C MET A 1 -13.87 -3.43 1.01
N LEU A 2 -14.86 -2.56 0.89
CA LEU A 2 -14.73 -1.27 0.19
C LEU A 2 -14.11 -0.23 1.13
N ASN A 3 -13.53 0.84 0.58
CA ASN A 3 -12.98 1.94 1.40
C ASN A 3 -14.01 2.51 2.38
N LYS A 4 -15.28 2.65 1.95
CA LYS A 4 -16.39 3.11 2.82
C LYS A 4 -16.73 2.18 3.98
N GLU A 5 -16.39 0.90 3.86
CA GLU A 5 -16.62 -0.10 4.91
C GLU A 5 -15.42 -0.15 5.87
N LYS A 6 -14.22 0.17 5.38
CA LYS A 6 -12.98 0.20 6.17
C LYS A 6 -12.92 1.39 7.12
N TYR A 7 -13.35 2.55 6.66
CA TYR A 7 -13.17 3.83 7.35
C TYR A 7 -14.48 4.36 7.93
N ASP A 8 -14.42 4.92 9.14
CA ASP A 8 -15.54 5.67 9.70
C ASP A 8 -15.62 7.04 9.02
N LEU A 9 -16.59 7.18 8.10
CA LEU A 9 -16.78 8.39 7.31
C LEU A 9 -17.04 9.64 8.16
N GLN A 10 -17.55 9.48 9.39
CA GLN A 10 -17.78 10.61 10.31
C GLN A 10 -16.49 11.15 10.92
N GLN A 11 -15.41 10.36 10.90
CA GLN A 11 -14.08 10.75 11.38
C GLN A 11 -13.18 11.29 10.25
N ILE A 12 -13.66 11.38 9.02
CA ILE A 12 -12.87 11.87 7.89
C ILE A 12 -12.86 13.39 7.88
N ASP A 13 -11.65 13.94 8.01
CA ASP A 13 -11.36 15.35 7.75
C ASP A 13 -10.90 15.53 6.31
N ILE A 14 -11.47 16.53 5.62
CA ILE A 14 -11.09 16.88 4.24
C ILE A 14 -10.28 18.18 4.26
N SER A 15 -9.05 18.12 3.77
CA SER A 15 -8.20 19.28 3.54
C SER A 15 -8.08 19.54 2.04
N THR A 16 -8.15 20.81 1.61
CA THR A 16 -8.00 21.17 0.19
C THR A 16 -6.97 22.29 0.01
N LYS A 17 -6.33 22.31 -1.15
CA LYS A 17 -5.60 23.50 -1.65
C LYS A 17 -6.32 24.01 -2.88
N THR A 18 -6.65 25.29 -2.88
CA THR A 18 -7.41 25.93 -3.95
C THR A 18 -6.65 27.09 -4.57
N LYS A 19 -6.94 27.36 -5.83
CA LYS A 19 -6.46 28.53 -6.57
C LYS A 19 -7.53 28.94 -7.58
N ASP A 20 -7.85 30.23 -7.62
CA ASP A 20 -8.82 30.81 -8.57
C ASP A 20 -10.19 30.08 -8.56
N GLY A 21 -10.66 29.68 -7.37
CA GLY A 21 -11.93 28.96 -7.18
C GLY A 21 -11.90 27.48 -7.57
N LYS A 22 -10.76 26.95 -8.01
CA LYS A 22 -10.55 25.54 -8.34
C LYS A 22 -9.74 24.82 -7.27
N ILE A 23 -9.97 23.54 -7.09
CA ILE A 23 -9.22 22.65 -6.20
C ILE A 23 -8.03 22.08 -6.97
N LEU A 24 -6.82 22.34 -6.48
CA LEU A 24 -5.57 21.78 -7.01
C LEU A 24 -5.16 20.48 -6.32
N PHE A 25 -5.66 20.27 -5.10
CA PHE A 25 -5.31 19.13 -4.27
C PHE A 25 -6.37 18.93 -3.20
N PHE A 26 -6.68 17.67 -2.87
CA PHE A 26 -7.38 17.33 -1.64
C PHE A 26 -6.72 16.15 -0.94
N GLU A 27 -6.98 16.06 0.36
CA GLU A 27 -6.45 15.06 1.25
C GLU A 27 -7.53 14.66 2.26
N LEU A 28 -7.72 13.35 2.41
CA LEU A 28 -8.60 12.73 3.41
C LEU A 28 -7.75 12.27 4.58
N LYS A 29 -8.16 12.64 5.80
CA LYS A 29 -7.46 12.29 7.03
C LYS A 29 -8.39 11.67 8.05
N ILE A 30 -7.86 10.75 8.84
CA ILE A 30 -8.49 10.30 10.08
C ILE A 30 -7.48 10.52 11.20
N ARG A 31 -7.87 11.29 12.22
CA ARG A 31 -7.02 11.61 13.38
C ARG A 31 -5.64 12.16 12.97
N GLY A 32 -5.62 13.01 11.93
CA GLY A 32 -4.41 13.63 11.39
C GLY A 32 -3.56 12.73 10.48
N LYS A 33 -3.86 11.43 10.34
CA LYS A 33 -3.18 10.54 9.39
C LYS A 33 -3.89 10.57 8.05
N THR A 34 -3.13 10.82 6.98
CA THR A 34 -3.61 10.75 5.60
C THR A 34 -3.98 9.32 5.23
N ILE A 35 -5.19 9.15 4.71
CA ILE A 35 -5.70 7.87 4.21
C ILE A 35 -5.83 7.86 2.70
N HIS A 36 -5.95 9.03 2.09
CA HIS A 36 -6.02 9.20 0.64
C HIS A 36 -5.76 10.65 0.27
N GLN A 37 -5.22 10.89 -0.93
CA GLN A 37 -4.98 12.23 -1.45
C GLN A 37 -4.92 12.21 -2.97
N GLN A 38 -5.23 13.34 -3.59
CA GLN A 38 -5.19 13.49 -5.04
C GLN A 38 -4.78 14.91 -5.43
N SER A 39 -4.00 15.02 -6.51
CA SER A 39 -3.56 16.29 -7.09
C SER A 39 -4.14 16.51 -8.49
N TYR A 40 -4.45 17.77 -8.81
CA TYR A 40 -5.01 18.20 -10.09
C TYR A 40 -4.17 19.34 -10.68
N PRO A 41 -3.29 19.06 -11.67
CA PRO A 41 -2.37 20.05 -12.24
C PRO A 41 -3.05 21.31 -12.78
N TYR A 42 -4.26 21.16 -13.33
CA TYR A 42 -5.03 22.25 -13.94
C TYR A 42 -6.17 22.79 -13.06
N GLY A 43 -6.34 22.20 -11.88
CA GLY A 43 -7.46 22.45 -10.98
C GLY A 43 -8.81 21.98 -11.50
N VAL A 44 -9.63 21.49 -10.59
CA VAL A 44 -11.00 21.00 -10.87
C VAL A 44 -12.01 21.69 -9.96
N PHE A 45 -13.28 21.64 -10.32
CA PHE A 45 -14.36 22.14 -9.46
C PHE A 45 -14.70 21.14 -8.35
N LEU A 46 -15.39 21.64 -7.32
CA LEU A 46 -15.78 20.84 -6.17
C LEU A 46 -16.61 19.60 -6.56
N CYS A 47 -17.50 19.72 -7.55
CA CYS A 47 -18.33 18.59 -8.01
C CYS A 47 -17.47 17.44 -8.55
N GLU A 48 -16.42 17.72 -9.32
CA GLU A 48 -15.51 16.71 -9.86
C GLU A 48 -14.74 16.00 -8.72
N VAL A 49 -14.33 16.76 -7.69
CA VAL A 49 -13.69 16.17 -6.50
C VAL A 49 -14.67 15.30 -5.72
N MET A 50 -15.93 15.71 -5.57
CA MET A 50 -16.96 14.92 -4.90
C MET A 50 -17.26 13.61 -5.65
N GLU A 51 -17.39 13.66 -6.97
CA GLU A 51 -17.58 12.46 -7.80
C GLU A 51 -16.41 11.49 -7.66
N TYR A 52 -15.18 12.01 -7.70
CA TYR A 52 -13.97 11.20 -7.50
C TYR A 52 -13.92 10.57 -6.10
N MET A 53 -14.20 11.34 -5.04
CA MET A 53 -14.24 10.81 -3.67
C MET A 53 -15.31 9.72 -3.50
N LEU A 54 -16.49 9.88 -4.10
CA LEU A 54 -17.53 8.85 -4.09
C LEU A 54 -17.09 7.58 -4.82
N SER A 55 -16.41 7.73 -5.96
CA SER A 55 -15.82 6.59 -6.67
C SER A 55 -14.80 5.87 -5.81
N TRP A 56 -13.87 6.60 -5.19
CA TRP A 56 -12.84 6.03 -4.32
C TRP A 56 -13.44 5.30 -3.10
N LEU A 57 -14.53 5.82 -2.52
CA LEU A 57 -15.24 5.14 -1.43
C LEU A 57 -15.83 3.77 -1.82
N GLU A 58 -16.16 3.61 -3.09
CA GLU A 58 -16.67 2.36 -3.69
C GLU A 58 -15.56 1.45 -4.24
N GLU A 59 -14.29 1.88 -4.22
CA GLU A 59 -13.15 1.04 -4.60
C GLU A 59 -12.85 -0.01 -3.51
N GLU A 60 -12.33 -1.17 -3.93
CA GLU A 60 -11.82 -2.18 -3.01
C GLU A 60 -10.70 -1.57 -2.15
N TYR A 61 -10.82 -1.71 -0.83
CA TYR A 61 -9.78 -1.30 0.10
C TYR A 61 -8.54 -2.15 -0.12
N VAL A 62 -7.45 -1.51 -0.55
CA VAL A 62 -6.11 -2.09 -0.59
C VAL A 62 -5.37 -1.61 0.64
N PRO A 63 -5.04 -2.49 1.60
CA PRO A 63 -4.24 -2.09 2.73
C PRO A 63 -2.85 -1.64 2.25
N ASP A 64 -2.34 -0.54 2.79
CA ASP A 64 -0.92 -0.20 2.65
C ASP A 64 -0.10 -1.12 3.54
N ILE A 65 0.13 -2.34 3.04
CA ILE A 65 0.95 -3.38 3.68
C ILE A 65 2.43 -2.99 3.65
N LEU A 66 2.85 -2.41 2.53
CA LEU A 66 4.20 -1.93 2.29
C LEU A 66 4.21 -0.39 2.28
N THR A 67 5.24 0.21 2.87
CA THR A 67 5.55 1.62 2.64
C THR A 67 6.01 1.86 1.20
N ASP A 68 5.93 3.09 0.69
CA ASP A 68 6.38 3.41 -0.68
C ASP A 68 7.82 2.96 -0.94
N LYS A 69 8.71 3.13 0.04
CA LYS A 69 10.12 2.71 -0.07
C LYS A 69 10.27 1.19 -0.14
N GLU A 70 9.46 0.45 0.61
CA GLU A 70 9.45 -1.02 0.58
C GLU A 70 8.86 -1.54 -0.73
N LYS A 71 7.79 -0.91 -1.25
CA LYS A 71 7.23 -1.21 -2.57
C LYS A 71 8.25 -0.99 -3.67
N ASP A 72 8.93 0.15 -3.67
CA ASP A 72 9.96 0.48 -4.65
C ASP A 72 11.10 -0.53 -4.63
N TYR A 73 11.57 -0.90 -3.42
CA TYR A 73 12.65 -1.86 -3.25
C TYR A 73 12.25 -3.26 -3.75
N LEU A 74 11.13 -3.81 -3.27
CA LEU A 74 10.67 -5.15 -3.69
C LEU A 74 10.35 -5.19 -5.19
N SER A 75 9.72 -4.14 -5.72
CA SER A 75 9.46 -4.01 -7.17
C SER A 75 10.74 -4.07 -7.99
N ALA A 76 11.80 -3.39 -7.54
CA ALA A 76 13.09 -3.40 -8.22
C ALA A 76 13.78 -4.77 -8.13
N VAL A 77 13.74 -5.42 -6.95
CA VAL A 77 14.33 -6.75 -6.71
C VAL A 77 13.68 -7.80 -7.61
N ILE A 78 12.35 -7.86 -7.65
CA ILE A 78 11.64 -8.88 -8.42
C ILE A 78 11.55 -8.56 -9.91
N LYS A 79 11.84 -7.31 -10.33
CA LYS A 79 11.68 -6.85 -11.72
C LYS A 79 12.18 -7.83 -12.78
N PRO A 80 13.35 -8.49 -12.64
CA PRO A 80 13.85 -9.39 -13.68
C PRO A 80 13.07 -10.70 -13.83
N PHE A 81 12.34 -11.13 -12.79
CA PHE A 81 11.67 -12.43 -12.71
C PHE A 81 10.24 -12.32 -12.16
N ARG A 82 9.66 -11.13 -12.25
CA ARG A 82 8.36 -10.78 -11.64
C ARG A 82 7.23 -11.69 -12.09
N GLU A 83 7.22 -12.06 -13.37
CA GLU A 83 6.19 -12.93 -13.94
C GLU A 83 6.24 -14.36 -13.38
N ASP A 84 7.38 -14.77 -12.84
CA ASP A 84 7.59 -16.08 -12.25
C ASP A 84 7.37 -16.08 -10.72
N VAL A 85 7.19 -14.91 -10.07
CA VAL A 85 6.88 -14.83 -8.64
C VAL A 85 5.44 -15.27 -8.37
N GLU A 86 5.26 -16.22 -7.47
CA GLU A 86 3.96 -16.68 -6.98
C GLU A 86 3.48 -15.84 -5.80
N CYS A 87 4.33 -15.72 -4.77
CA CYS A 87 4.00 -15.00 -3.55
C CYS A 87 5.25 -14.52 -2.81
N ILE A 88 5.02 -13.63 -1.84
CA ILE A 88 6.04 -13.08 -0.96
C ILE A 88 5.54 -13.19 0.47
N GLU A 89 6.41 -13.63 1.38
CA GLU A 89 6.13 -13.68 2.81
C GLU A 89 7.26 -13.04 3.60
N LYS A 90 6.91 -12.50 4.78
CA LYS A 90 7.88 -12.07 5.78
C LYS A 90 8.01 -13.19 6.81
N VAL A 91 9.18 -13.78 6.95
CA VAL A 91 9.42 -14.93 7.83
C VAL A 91 10.19 -14.48 9.06
N GLU A 92 9.77 -14.97 10.23
CA GLU A 92 10.56 -14.84 11.45
C GLU A 92 11.65 -15.91 11.47
N SER A 93 12.90 -15.49 11.67
CA SER A 93 14.01 -16.43 11.85
C SER A 93 13.77 -17.35 13.04
N TYR A 94 14.35 -18.56 13.01
CA TYR A 94 14.18 -19.57 14.06
C TYR A 94 14.57 -19.09 15.47
N TYR A 95 15.51 -18.14 15.56
CA TYR A 95 15.97 -17.56 16.83
C TYR A 95 15.13 -16.34 17.28
N GLY A 96 14.20 -15.86 16.45
CA GLY A 96 13.27 -14.78 16.76
C GLY A 96 13.88 -13.36 16.78
N GLU A 97 15.19 -13.23 16.58
CA GLU A 97 15.89 -11.94 16.62
C GLU A 97 15.78 -11.18 15.29
N ASN A 98 15.69 -11.91 14.18
CA ASN A 98 15.63 -11.34 12.83
C ASN A 98 14.39 -11.79 12.06
N GLU A 99 14.04 -11.02 11.04
CA GLU A 99 13.04 -11.31 10.02
C GLU A 99 13.71 -11.27 8.63
N PHE A 100 13.13 -11.96 7.66
CA PHE A 100 13.57 -11.88 6.26
C PHE A 100 12.39 -11.96 5.30
N ILE A 101 12.64 -11.64 4.03
CA ILE A 101 11.64 -11.77 2.96
C ILE A 101 11.94 -13.04 2.17
N HIS A 102 10.95 -13.92 2.10
CA HIS A 102 10.97 -15.14 1.29
C HIS A 102 10.05 -14.95 0.09
N ILE A 103 10.56 -15.26 -1.11
CA ILE A 103 9.89 -15.06 -2.39
C ILE A 103 9.78 -16.43 -3.06
N THR A 104 8.56 -16.95 -3.18
CA THR A 104 8.30 -18.24 -3.81
C THR A 104 8.00 -18.05 -5.29
N MET A 105 8.59 -18.89 -6.13
CA MET A 105 8.37 -18.88 -7.58
C MET A 105 7.28 -19.88 -7.99
N LYS A 106 6.57 -19.61 -9.08
CA LYS A 106 5.46 -20.43 -9.60
C LYS A 106 5.87 -21.83 -10.07
N LYS A 107 7.16 -22.07 -10.26
CA LYS A 107 7.69 -23.30 -10.87
C LYS A 107 8.80 -23.89 -10.01
N ASP A 108 8.85 -25.21 -10.03
CA ASP A 108 10.00 -26.01 -9.59
C ASP A 108 10.39 -25.89 -8.11
N ASP A 109 9.45 -25.50 -7.23
CA ASP A 109 9.69 -25.26 -5.80
C ASP A 109 10.87 -24.29 -5.55
N ASP A 110 11.16 -23.40 -6.52
CA ASP A 110 12.26 -22.44 -6.44
C ASP A 110 11.86 -21.23 -5.59
N TYR A 111 12.84 -20.66 -4.89
CA TYR A 111 12.62 -19.53 -4.01
C TYR A 111 13.88 -18.67 -3.86
N CYS A 112 13.66 -17.43 -3.43
CA CYS A 112 14.72 -16.49 -3.09
C CYS A 112 14.47 -15.93 -1.70
N GLU A 113 15.54 -15.87 -0.90
CA GLU A 113 15.52 -15.23 0.41
C GLU A 113 16.39 -13.97 0.36
N LEU A 114 15.83 -12.86 0.83
CA LEU A 114 16.58 -11.61 0.99
C LEU A 114 17.34 -11.62 2.32
N PRO A 115 18.41 -10.82 2.46
CA PRO A 115 19.15 -10.75 3.71
C PRO A 115 18.27 -10.42 4.93
N ASP A 116 18.58 -11.06 6.05
CA ASP A 116 17.96 -10.81 7.36
C ASP A 116 18.04 -9.33 7.78
N PHE A 117 17.02 -8.89 8.48
CA PHE A 117 16.95 -7.59 9.15
C PHE A 117 16.41 -7.73 10.57
N GLU A 118 16.70 -6.75 11.42
CA GLU A 118 16.26 -6.73 12.81
C GLU A 118 14.72 -6.68 12.88
N ASN A 119 14.13 -7.51 13.74
CA ASN A 119 12.68 -7.65 13.87
C ASN A 119 12.00 -6.29 14.14
N GLY A 120 10.92 -6.01 13.39
CA GLY A 120 10.08 -4.83 13.60
C GLY A 120 10.70 -3.53 13.09
N THR A 121 11.79 -3.61 12.30
CA THR A 121 12.41 -2.44 11.66
C THR A 121 11.88 -2.16 10.26
N MET A 122 11.61 -3.20 9.48
CA MET A 122 11.11 -3.12 8.09
C MET A 122 9.88 -4.02 7.89
N TYR A 123 9.12 -3.76 6.84
CA TYR A 123 7.93 -4.51 6.43
C TYR A 123 6.93 -4.67 7.57
N LYS A 124 6.74 -3.59 8.35
CA LYS A 124 5.94 -3.61 9.59
C LYS A 124 4.46 -3.85 9.35
N GLY A 125 3.97 -3.54 8.14
CA GLY A 125 2.59 -3.82 7.74
C GLY A 125 2.35 -5.27 7.30
N MET A 126 3.42 -6.05 7.08
CA MET A 126 3.32 -7.49 6.82
C MET A 126 3.21 -8.26 8.14
N GLU A 127 2.26 -9.18 8.19
CA GLU A 127 2.11 -10.19 9.23
C GLU A 127 3.17 -11.28 9.01
N ALA A 128 3.84 -11.68 10.10
CA ALA A 128 4.87 -12.71 10.03
C ALA A 128 4.28 -14.06 9.61
N ASN A 129 4.98 -14.77 8.73
CA ASN A 129 4.63 -16.08 8.15
C ASN A 129 3.28 -16.08 7.40
N LYS A 130 2.79 -14.89 7.01
CA LYS A 130 1.65 -14.76 6.11
C LYS A 130 2.13 -14.63 4.67
N VAL A 131 1.53 -15.44 3.82
CA VAL A 131 1.74 -15.41 2.37
C VAL A 131 0.92 -14.29 1.75
N TYR A 132 1.57 -13.44 0.95
CA TYR A 132 0.93 -12.37 0.20
C TYR A 132 1.16 -12.52 -1.30
N THR A 133 0.11 -12.29 -2.08
CA THR A 133 0.22 -12.12 -3.53
C THR A 133 0.80 -10.75 -3.88
N LEU A 134 1.40 -10.61 -5.07
CA LEU A 134 1.87 -9.30 -5.56
C LEU A 134 0.74 -8.26 -5.58
N LYS A 135 -0.47 -8.68 -5.94
CA LYS A 135 -1.67 -7.82 -5.95
C LYS A 135 -1.98 -7.27 -4.55
N GLU A 136 -1.92 -8.10 -3.51
CA GLU A 136 -2.17 -7.65 -2.13
C GLU A 136 -1.11 -6.68 -1.64
N LEU A 137 0.15 -6.88 -2.04
CA LEU A 137 1.25 -5.98 -1.70
C LEU A 137 1.26 -4.69 -2.53
N GLY A 138 0.41 -4.58 -3.55
CA GLY A 138 0.42 -3.47 -4.51
C GLY A 138 1.73 -3.41 -5.30
N LEU A 139 2.38 -4.57 -5.47
CA LEU A 139 3.59 -4.72 -6.26
C LEU A 139 3.22 -4.93 -7.70
#